data_AF-B3T8C9-F1
#
_entry.id   AF-B3T8C9-F1
#
_cell.length_a   1.000
_cell.length_b   1.000
_cell.length_c   1.000
_cell.angle_alpha   90.00
_cell.angle_beta   90.00
_cell.angle_gamma   90.00
#
_symmetry.space_group_name_H-M   'P 1'
#
loop_
_entity.id
_entity.type
_entity.pdbx_description
1 polymer ?
#
loop_
_entity_poly.entity_id
_entity_poly.type
_entity_poly.pdbx_seq_one_letter_code
_entity_poly.pdbx_strand_id
1 'polypeptide(L)'
;MAKPKPSAKPKSEPATKPKPSAKPKSEPATKPKPSAKPKSEPATKPKPSAKLKSEPAAKPEEKPIDKTSRPLVIDGTDHIAGRLSSNVAKLLLQGNRVTVVNSEKIMISGRKKSIVGEYKQFLKIASINQPKHGPFHPRKPDTIISRMIRGMLPRDKPSGKAALSRLRVYIGVPKDVKPLGKIQLEKTKIRKSSALYTSVGELGRYVGWH
;
A
#
# COMPACT_ATOMS: atom_id res chain seq x y z
N MET A 1 52.85 63.49 6.19
CA MET A 1 52.11 64.76 5.93
C MET A 1 51.92 64.82 4.41
N ALA A 2 50.75 64.96 3.79
CA ALA A 2 49.56 65.73 4.12
C ALA A 2 48.25 65.07 3.59
N LYS A 3 47.15 65.35 4.30
CA LYS A 3 45.76 65.41 3.79
C LYS A 3 45.43 66.92 3.68
N PRO A 4 44.51 67.39 2.80
CA PRO A 4 43.06 67.28 3.04
C PRO A 4 42.13 67.10 1.80
N LYS A 5 40.88 66.72 2.12
CA LYS A 5 39.58 66.70 1.39
C LYS A 5 39.03 68.14 1.14
N PRO A 6 37.75 68.41 0.72
CA PRO A 6 36.71 67.71 -0.11
C PRO A 6 35.95 68.67 -1.11
N SER A 7 34.87 68.16 -1.76
CA SER A 7 33.60 68.81 -2.23
C SER A 7 33.30 68.54 -3.72
N ALA A 8 32.09 68.34 -4.25
CA ALA A 8 30.75 68.02 -3.75
C ALA A 8 29.88 67.49 -4.94
N LYS A 9 28.83 66.73 -4.60
CA LYS A 9 27.73 66.13 -5.42
C LYS A 9 26.76 67.21 -6.01
N PRO A 10 25.77 66.94 -6.93
CA PRO A 10 24.71 65.92 -6.76
C PRO A 10 23.91 65.32 -7.98
N LYS A 11 23.12 64.25 -7.67
CA LYS A 11 21.84 63.74 -8.26
C LYS A 11 21.87 63.18 -9.71
N SER A 12 21.38 61.97 -10.01
CA SER A 12 19.99 61.45 -9.91
C SER A 12 19.91 59.90 -9.76
N GLU A 13 18.68 59.36 -9.72
CA GLU A 13 18.17 58.30 -8.83
C GLU A 13 18.43 56.81 -9.16
N PRO A 14 18.27 55.90 -8.16
CA PRO A 14 18.21 54.45 -8.32
C PRO A 14 16.76 53.91 -8.30
N ALA A 15 16.41 52.99 -9.21
CA ALA A 15 15.11 52.30 -9.16
C ALA A 15 15.17 51.05 -8.27
N THR A 16 14.45 51.13 -7.16
CA THR A 16 14.24 50.15 -6.10
C THR A 16 13.20 49.07 -6.44
N LYS A 17 13.40 47.87 -5.86
CA LYS A 17 12.37 46.84 -5.60
C LYS A 17 11.14 47.44 -4.90
N PRO A 18 9.99 46.76 -5.00
CA PRO A 18 9.13 46.62 -3.82
C PRO A 18 8.73 45.17 -3.52
N LYS A 19 8.60 44.90 -2.21
CA LYS A 19 7.91 43.77 -1.56
C LYS A 19 6.78 44.40 -0.68
N PRO A 20 6.04 43.62 0.14
CA PRO A 20 4.65 43.17 0.01
C PRO A 20 3.62 44.00 0.85
N SER A 21 2.30 43.75 0.67
CA SER A 21 1.25 44.13 1.63
C SER A 21 -0.01 43.23 1.51
N ALA A 22 -0.81 43.15 2.59
CA ALA A 22 -1.61 42.00 3.00
C ALA A 22 -3.12 42.29 3.24
N LYS A 23 -3.92 41.19 3.31
CA LYS A 23 -5.25 40.95 4.00
C LYS A 23 -6.53 41.63 3.44
N PRO A 24 -7.80 41.25 3.81
CA PRO A 24 -8.39 40.04 4.46
C PRO A 24 -9.80 39.56 3.91
N LYS A 25 -10.40 38.55 4.60
CA LYS A 25 -11.75 37.86 4.61
C LYS A 25 -13.05 38.55 4.07
N SER A 26 -14.00 37.75 3.53
CA SER A 26 -15.41 37.44 4.03
C SER A 26 -16.51 37.20 2.94
N GLU A 27 -17.38 36.19 3.11
CA GLU A 27 -18.67 35.85 2.39
C GLU A 27 -19.82 36.88 2.68
N PRO A 28 -21.13 36.81 2.24
CA PRO A 28 -21.95 35.74 1.58
C PRO A 28 -23.08 36.15 0.54
N ALA A 29 -23.89 35.15 0.09
CA ALA A 29 -25.27 35.16 -0.49
C ALA A 29 -25.48 35.67 -1.96
N THR A 30 -26.33 35.12 -2.86
CA THR A 30 -27.71 34.58 -2.78
C THR A 30 -28.12 33.85 -4.09
N LYS A 31 -29.12 32.94 -4.02
CA LYS A 31 -29.80 32.17 -5.10
C LYS A 31 -30.89 33.00 -5.80
N PRO A 32 -31.42 32.64 -7.02
CA PRO A 32 -32.63 31.78 -7.07
C PRO A 32 -32.80 30.89 -8.33
N LYS A 33 -33.79 29.98 -8.27
CA LYS A 33 -34.37 29.11 -9.33
C LYS A 33 -35.83 29.56 -9.57
N PRO A 34 -36.42 29.47 -10.78
CA PRO A 34 -37.57 28.56 -11.02
C PRO A 34 -37.58 27.97 -12.47
N SER A 35 -37.85 26.68 -12.71
CA SER A 35 -39.16 25.99 -12.85
C SER A 35 -39.85 26.16 -14.22
N ALA A 36 -39.90 25.09 -15.04
CA ALA A 36 -41.10 24.63 -15.80
C ALA A 36 -40.83 23.31 -16.55
N LYS A 37 -41.74 22.34 -16.39
CA LYS A 37 -41.93 21.08 -17.15
C LYS A 37 -43.32 21.23 -17.79
N PRO A 38 -43.68 20.59 -18.95
CA PRO A 38 -44.22 19.22 -18.86
C PRO A 38 -44.11 18.32 -20.13
N LYS A 39 -44.07 17.00 -19.85
CA LYS A 39 -44.73 15.83 -20.48
C LYS A 39 -44.87 15.70 -22.02
N SER A 40 -44.39 14.55 -22.54
CA SER A 40 -45.16 13.64 -23.42
C SER A 40 -44.54 12.23 -23.48
N GLU A 41 -45.34 11.20 -23.17
CA GLU A 41 -45.22 9.82 -23.67
C GLU A 41 -46.43 9.59 -24.59
N PRO A 42 -46.32 8.71 -25.61
CA PRO A 42 -47.17 7.52 -25.56
C PRO A 42 -46.50 6.22 -26.07
N ALA A 43 -47.08 5.10 -25.65
CA ALA A 43 -46.66 3.72 -25.80
C ALA A 43 -47.00 3.07 -27.16
N THR A 44 -46.26 2.00 -27.55
CA THR A 44 -46.80 0.74 -28.17
C THR A 44 -45.70 -0.32 -28.43
N LYS A 45 -45.96 -1.59 -28.05
CA LYS A 45 -45.30 -2.88 -28.46
C LYS A 45 -46.14 -3.50 -29.62
N PRO A 46 -45.77 -4.59 -30.40
CA PRO A 46 -44.87 -5.76 -30.12
C PRO A 46 -44.06 -6.44 -31.31
N LYS A 47 -43.10 -7.35 -30.96
CA LYS A 47 -42.49 -8.62 -31.56
C LYS A 47 -42.62 -8.99 -33.09
N PRO A 48 -41.82 -9.94 -33.71
CA PRO A 48 -40.78 -10.89 -33.21
C PRO A 48 -39.54 -11.26 -34.15
N SER A 49 -38.65 -12.14 -33.63
CA SER A 49 -37.83 -13.22 -34.28
C SER A 49 -36.44 -13.01 -34.96
N ALA A 50 -35.43 -13.65 -34.33
CA ALA A 50 -34.43 -14.61 -34.87
C ALA A 50 -33.16 -14.17 -35.65
N LYS A 51 -31.95 -14.36 -35.08
CA LYS A 51 -30.94 -15.41 -35.44
C LYS A 51 -29.62 -15.30 -34.62
N LEU A 52 -28.86 -16.41 -34.64
CA LEU A 52 -27.87 -16.91 -33.69
C LEU A 52 -26.40 -16.44 -33.85
N LYS A 53 -25.67 -16.55 -32.72
CA LYS A 53 -24.27 -17.04 -32.49
C LYS A 53 -23.05 -16.17 -32.87
N SER A 54 -22.27 -15.78 -31.86
CA SER A 54 -20.90 -16.33 -31.61
C SER A 54 -20.23 -15.72 -30.35
N GLU A 55 -20.12 -16.51 -29.28
CA GLU A 55 -19.02 -16.47 -28.30
C GLU A 55 -18.18 -17.74 -28.53
N PRO A 56 -16.85 -17.69 -28.41
CA PRO A 56 -16.24 -18.25 -27.19
C PRO A 56 -14.87 -17.68 -26.79
N ALA A 57 -14.65 -17.44 -25.49
CA ALA A 57 -13.35 -17.61 -24.83
C ALA A 57 -13.56 -17.93 -23.34
N ALA A 58 -13.91 -19.20 -23.08
CA ALA A 58 -14.18 -19.74 -21.77
C ALA A 58 -12.91 -19.72 -20.88
N LYS A 59 -13.02 -19.04 -19.73
CA LYS A 59 -12.17 -19.26 -18.56
C LYS A 59 -12.58 -20.61 -17.95
N PRO A 60 -11.65 -21.49 -17.54
CA PRO A 60 -12.01 -22.66 -16.76
C PRO A 60 -12.51 -22.20 -15.38
N GLU A 61 -13.81 -22.35 -15.16
CA GLU A 61 -14.41 -22.31 -13.84
C GLU A 61 -14.03 -23.60 -13.09
N GLU A 62 -13.09 -23.49 -12.17
CA GLU A 62 -12.84 -24.56 -11.20
C GLU A 62 -13.83 -24.42 -10.03
N LYS A 63 -14.64 -25.48 -9.88
CA LYS A 63 -15.70 -25.73 -8.89
C LYS A 63 -15.29 -25.36 -7.44
N PRO A 64 -16.26 -25.00 -6.56
CA PRO A 64 -15.97 -24.58 -5.20
C PRO A 64 -15.59 -25.80 -4.36
N ILE A 65 -14.29 -26.07 -4.27
CA ILE A 65 -13.75 -26.98 -3.27
C ILE A 65 -13.97 -26.30 -1.90
N ASP A 66 -14.50 -27.04 -0.93
CA ASP A 66 -14.59 -26.64 0.49
C ASP A 66 -13.19 -26.40 1.08
N LYS A 67 -12.59 -25.26 0.72
CA LYS A 67 -11.22 -24.81 1.04
C LYS A 67 -11.03 -24.42 2.51
N THR A 68 -12.03 -24.67 3.36
CA THR A 68 -12.12 -24.16 4.73
C THR A 68 -11.39 -25.05 5.75
N SER A 69 -11.17 -26.33 5.45
CA SER A 69 -10.73 -27.31 6.46
C SER A 69 -9.23 -27.33 6.73
N ARG A 70 -8.37 -27.24 5.69
CA ARG A 70 -6.91 -27.36 5.86
C ARG A 70 -6.19 -26.02 5.65
N PRO A 71 -5.39 -25.53 6.62
CA PRO A 71 -4.59 -24.32 6.44
C PRO A 71 -3.44 -24.56 5.46
N LEU A 72 -3.32 -23.70 4.46
CA LEU A 72 -2.21 -23.70 3.51
C LEU A 72 -0.97 -23.10 4.19
N VAL A 73 0.11 -23.87 4.27
CA VAL A 73 1.36 -23.42 4.89
C VAL A 73 2.36 -23.02 3.81
N ILE A 74 2.79 -21.77 3.83
CA ILE A 74 3.74 -21.21 2.87
C ILE A 74 5.04 -20.87 3.59
N ASP A 75 6.15 -21.44 3.11
CA ASP A 75 7.48 -21.11 3.60
C ASP A 75 8.03 -19.86 2.90
N GLY A 76 8.35 -18.83 3.70
CA GLY A 76 8.86 -17.55 3.22
C GLY A 76 10.36 -17.51 2.91
N THR A 77 11.09 -18.60 3.13
CA THR A 77 12.55 -18.65 2.94
C THR A 77 12.96 -18.31 1.50
N ASP A 78 13.81 -17.31 1.32
CA ASP A 78 14.31 -16.83 0.00
C ASP A 78 13.24 -16.32 -0.96
N HIS A 79 12.07 -15.96 -0.44
CA HIS A 79 10.99 -15.36 -1.22
C HIS A 79 11.08 -13.83 -1.20
N ILE A 80 10.76 -13.20 -2.32
CA ILE A 80 10.68 -11.73 -2.41
C ILE A 80 9.38 -11.25 -1.74
N ALA A 81 9.50 -10.41 -0.71
CA ALA A 81 8.40 -9.99 0.18
C ALA A 81 7.15 -9.52 -0.57
N GLY A 82 7.30 -8.61 -1.54
CA GLY A 82 6.19 -8.08 -2.32
C GLY A 82 5.53 -9.14 -3.20
N ARG A 83 6.33 -9.98 -3.87
CA ARG A 83 5.81 -11.02 -4.78
C ARG A 83 5.06 -12.11 -4.01
N LEU A 84 5.61 -12.52 -2.87
CA LEU A 84 4.95 -13.44 -1.93
C LEU A 84 3.63 -12.85 -1.45
N SER A 85 3.64 -11.60 -0.98
CA SER A 85 2.45 -10.94 -0.43
C SER A 85 1.30 -10.86 -1.44
N SER A 86 1.59 -10.56 -2.71
CA SER A 86 0.57 -10.48 -3.76
C SER A 86 -0.10 -11.82 -4.03
N ASN A 87 0.67 -12.92 -4.02
CA ASN A 87 0.11 -14.25 -4.22
C ASN A 87 -0.70 -14.70 -2.99
N VAL A 88 -0.21 -14.41 -1.78
CA VAL A 88 -0.93 -14.69 -0.54
C VAL A 88 -2.26 -13.91 -0.50
N ALA A 89 -2.27 -12.64 -0.87
CA ALA A 89 -3.49 -11.83 -0.90
C ALA A 89 -4.55 -12.43 -1.83
N LYS A 90 -4.16 -12.92 -3.02
CA LYS A 90 -5.08 -13.62 -3.94
C LYS A 90 -5.66 -14.88 -3.31
N LEU A 91 -4.83 -15.71 -2.67
CA LEU A 91 -5.28 -16.93 -2.00
C LEU A 91 -6.25 -16.63 -0.84
N LEU A 92 -6.03 -15.57 -0.08
CA LEU A 92 -6.91 -15.14 1.01
C LEU A 92 -8.27 -14.65 0.49
N LEU A 93 -8.30 -13.93 -0.64
CA LEU A 93 -9.53 -13.47 -1.28
C LEU A 93 -10.34 -14.62 -1.88
N GLN A 94 -9.68 -15.70 -2.33
CA GLN A 94 -10.32 -16.95 -2.74
C GLN A 94 -10.91 -17.75 -1.56
N GLY A 95 -10.74 -17.27 -0.31
CA GLY A 95 -11.30 -17.89 0.89
C GLY A 95 -10.39 -18.89 1.60
N ASN A 96 -9.16 -19.10 1.13
CA ASN A 96 -8.23 -20.04 1.76
C ASN A 96 -7.71 -19.50 3.11
N ARG A 97 -7.46 -20.40 4.06
CA ARG A 97 -6.70 -20.09 5.29
C ARG A 97 -5.21 -20.24 4.98
N VAL A 98 -4.44 -19.18 5.16
CA VAL A 98 -3.01 -19.15 4.79
C VAL A 98 -2.15 -18.85 6.00
N THR A 99 -1.15 -19.69 6.21
CA THR A 99 -0.13 -19.53 7.26
C THR A 99 1.22 -19.34 6.61
N VAL A 100 1.85 -18.18 6.83
CA VAL A 100 3.21 -17.89 6.37
C VAL A 100 4.19 -18.17 7.52
N VAL A 101 5.21 -18.99 7.26
CA VAL A 101 6.27 -19.34 8.22
C VAL A 101 7.63 -18.78 7.77
N ASN A 102 8.58 -18.70 8.70
CA ASN A 102 9.94 -18.16 8.45
C ASN A 102 9.93 -16.71 7.93
N SER A 103 9.09 -15.85 8.51
CA SER A 103 8.94 -14.47 8.05
C SER A 103 10.22 -13.64 8.11
N GLU A 104 11.15 -14.00 9.00
CA GLU A 104 12.47 -13.40 9.15
C GLU A 104 13.40 -13.68 7.96
N LYS A 105 13.18 -14.78 7.23
CA LYS A 105 13.99 -15.20 6.06
C LYS A 105 13.42 -14.71 4.73
N ILE A 106 12.32 -13.94 4.76
CA ILE A 106 11.80 -13.28 3.57
C ILE A 106 12.77 -12.17 3.16
N MET A 107 12.87 -11.95 1.86
CA MET A 107 13.88 -11.10 1.24
C MET A 107 13.26 -9.86 0.61
N ILE A 108 13.89 -8.71 0.83
CA ILE A 108 13.56 -7.44 0.20
C ILE A 108 14.67 -7.11 -0.81
N SER A 109 14.29 -6.81 -2.04
CA SER A 109 15.23 -6.40 -3.08
C SER A 109 15.78 -5.00 -2.81
N GLY A 110 17.09 -4.84 -2.87
CA GLY A 110 17.75 -3.54 -2.75
C GLY A 110 18.95 -3.57 -1.81
N ARG A 111 19.74 -2.50 -1.83
CA ARG A 111 20.87 -2.33 -0.92
C ARG A 111 20.37 -2.11 0.50
N LYS A 112 20.94 -2.81 1.46
CA LYS A 112 20.62 -2.74 2.90
C LYS A 112 20.52 -1.31 3.44
N LYS A 113 21.48 -0.44 3.11
CA LYS A 113 21.50 0.98 3.55
C LYS A 113 20.27 1.75 3.06
N SER A 114 19.83 1.50 1.81
CA SER A 114 18.64 2.15 1.23
C SER A 114 17.38 1.71 1.96
N ILE A 115 17.18 0.39 2.07
CA ILE A 115 15.98 -0.20 2.68
C ILE A 115 15.84 0.24 4.15
N VAL A 116 16.93 0.19 4.91
CA VAL A 116 16.94 0.65 6.32
C VAL A 116 16.72 2.16 6.40
N GLY A 117 17.29 2.95 5.49
CA GLY A 117 17.09 4.40 5.42
C GLY A 117 15.65 4.80 5.14
N GLU A 118 15.04 4.19 4.11
CA GLU A 118 13.63 4.36 3.74
C GLU A 118 12.71 3.96 4.91
N TYR A 119 13.00 2.83 5.54
CA TYR A 119 12.22 2.41 6.70
C TYR A 119 12.37 3.42 7.84
N LYS A 120 13.57 3.89 8.15
CA LYS A 120 13.79 4.93 9.17
C LYS A 120 13.05 6.23 8.86
N GLN A 121 12.97 6.64 7.59
CA GLN A 121 12.15 7.79 7.19
C GLN A 121 10.66 7.53 7.46
N PHE A 122 10.18 6.33 7.13
CA PHE A 122 8.81 5.92 7.44
C PHE A 122 8.51 5.97 8.94
N LEU A 123 9.47 5.60 9.81
CA LEU A 123 9.31 5.70 11.26
C LEU A 123 9.19 7.12 11.80
N LYS A 124 9.74 8.11 11.08
CA LYS A 124 9.62 9.52 11.46
C LYS A 124 8.23 10.07 11.23
N ILE A 125 7.42 9.41 10.40
CA ILE A 125 6.05 9.82 10.12
C ILE A 125 5.20 9.53 11.35
N ALA A 126 4.86 10.55 12.13
CA ALA A 126 3.99 10.44 13.28
C ALA A 126 3.01 11.62 13.29
N SER A 127 1.86 11.43 13.95
CA SER A 127 0.95 12.54 14.22
C SER A 127 1.61 13.49 15.22
N ILE A 128 1.66 14.78 14.88
CA ILE A 128 2.25 15.82 15.74
C ILE A 128 1.46 15.95 17.04
N ASN A 129 0.14 15.92 16.95
CA ASN A 129 -0.75 16.15 18.09
C ASN A 129 -0.82 14.94 19.02
N GLN A 130 -1.11 13.76 18.48
CA GLN A 130 -1.32 12.55 19.29
C GLN A 130 -0.71 11.31 18.61
N PRO A 131 0.52 10.92 18.98
CA PRO A 131 1.22 9.80 18.38
C PRO A 131 0.46 8.46 18.49
N LYS A 132 -0.31 8.26 19.56
CA LYS A 132 -1.08 7.02 19.79
C LYS A 132 -2.15 6.75 18.72
N HIS A 133 -2.76 7.79 18.15
CA HIS A 133 -3.75 7.67 17.06
C HIS A 133 -3.13 7.84 15.67
N GLY A 134 -1.80 7.99 15.59
CA GLY A 134 -1.08 8.10 14.34
C GLY A 134 -0.90 6.76 13.61
N PRO A 135 -0.21 6.78 12.47
CA PRO A 135 0.15 5.57 11.76
C PRO A 135 1.03 4.67 12.65
N PHE A 136 0.63 3.40 12.81
CA PHE A 136 1.39 2.42 13.60
C PHE A 136 2.49 1.77 12.75
N HIS A 137 3.74 1.81 13.20
CA HIS A 137 4.91 1.29 12.49
C HIS A 137 5.41 -0.04 13.08
N PRO A 138 5.11 -1.20 12.45
CA PRO A 138 5.48 -2.52 12.97
C PRO A 138 6.98 -2.77 12.88
N ARG A 139 7.63 -3.28 13.93
CA ARG A 139 9.08 -3.57 13.89
C ARG A 139 9.41 -5.05 13.71
N LYS A 140 8.49 -5.91 14.15
CA LYS A 140 8.67 -7.36 14.12
C LYS A 140 8.44 -7.88 12.68
N PRO A 141 9.24 -8.83 12.18
CA PRO A 141 9.18 -9.27 10.78
C PRO A 141 7.81 -9.83 10.40
N ASP A 142 7.17 -10.60 11.27
CA ASP A 142 5.79 -11.08 11.12
C ASP A 142 4.79 -9.94 10.87
N THR A 143 4.84 -8.89 11.70
CA THR A 143 3.94 -7.74 11.60
C THR A 143 4.26 -6.85 10.39
N ILE A 144 5.52 -6.79 9.96
CA ILE A 144 5.93 -6.10 8.72
C ILE A 144 5.28 -6.79 7.52
N ILE A 145 5.41 -8.12 7.41
CA ILE A 145 4.79 -8.92 6.33
C ILE A 145 3.27 -8.82 6.39
N SER A 146 2.67 -8.96 7.58
CA SER A 146 1.23 -8.82 7.77
C SER A 146 0.72 -7.43 7.34
N ARG A 147 1.47 -6.35 7.63
CA ARG A 147 1.14 -5.00 7.15
C ARG A 147 1.22 -4.88 5.63
N MET A 148 2.20 -5.51 4.98
CA MET A 148 2.31 -5.53 3.52
C MET A 148 1.13 -6.27 2.89
N ILE A 149 0.81 -7.47 3.36
CA ILE A 149 -0.35 -8.23 2.86
C ILE A 149 -1.65 -7.47 3.10
N ARG A 150 -1.81 -6.86 4.27
CA ARG A 150 -2.97 -6.01 4.56
C ARG A 150 -3.10 -4.83 3.59
N GLY A 151 -1.99 -4.24 3.15
CA GLY A 151 -2.00 -3.16 2.15
C GLY A 151 -2.46 -3.61 0.76
N MET A 152 -2.40 -4.91 0.46
CA MET A 152 -2.86 -5.50 -0.80
C MET A 152 -4.31 -5.98 -0.76
N LEU A 153 -4.97 -5.91 0.41
CA LEU A 153 -6.35 -6.35 0.60
C LEU A 153 -7.30 -5.13 0.64
N PRO A 154 -8.57 -5.28 0.17
CA PRO A 154 -9.56 -4.20 0.21
C PRO A 154 -10.02 -3.95 1.65
N ARG A 155 -9.42 -2.96 2.31
CA ARG A 155 -9.55 -2.76 3.76
C ARG A 155 -10.92 -2.24 4.22
N ASP A 156 -11.62 -1.52 3.35
CA ASP A 156 -12.92 -0.91 3.67
C ASP A 156 -14.06 -1.92 3.58
N LYS A 157 -13.88 -2.99 2.80
CA LYS A 157 -14.90 -4.03 2.58
C LYS A 157 -14.85 -5.11 3.66
N PRO A 158 -16.00 -5.69 4.06
CA PRO A 158 -16.05 -6.79 5.02
C PRO A 158 -15.28 -8.02 4.52
N SER A 159 -15.31 -8.27 3.20
CA SER A 159 -14.56 -9.36 2.57
C SER A 159 -13.04 -9.28 2.83
N GLY A 160 -12.45 -8.08 2.76
CA GLY A 160 -11.02 -7.90 3.04
C GLY A 160 -10.68 -8.07 4.52
N LYS A 161 -11.57 -7.66 5.43
CA LYS A 161 -11.42 -7.91 6.88
C LYS A 161 -11.49 -9.41 7.19
N ALA A 162 -12.41 -10.14 6.55
CA ALA A 162 -12.50 -11.59 6.66
C ALA A 162 -11.25 -12.28 6.10
N ALA A 163 -10.74 -11.83 4.94
CA ALA A 163 -9.51 -12.34 4.35
C ALA A 163 -8.30 -12.14 5.27
N LEU A 164 -8.14 -10.96 5.87
CA LEU A 164 -7.06 -10.71 6.83
C LEU A 164 -7.16 -11.60 8.07
N SER A 165 -8.39 -11.90 8.53
CA SER A 165 -8.61 -12.79 9.69
C SER A 165 -8.19 -14.24 9.43
N ARG A 166 -8.13 -14.67 8.16
CA ARG A 166 -7.66 -15.99 7.73
C ARG A 166 -6.13 -16.10 7.66
N LEU A 167 -5.41 -14.97 7.67
CA LEU A 167 -3.96 -14.93 7.57
C LEU A 167 -3.31 -15.13 8.94
N ARG A 168 -2.34 -16.04 9.00
CA ARG A 168 -1.40 -16.17 10.12
C ARG A 168 0.03 -16.03 9.59
N VAL A 169 0.86 -15.30 10.33
CA VAL A 169 2.25 -15.05 9.96
C VAL A 169 3.10 -15.31 11.19
N TYR A 170 4.12 -16.15 11.04
CA TYR A 170 4.99 -16.58 12.13
C TYR A 170 6.46 -16.30 11.84
N ILE A 171 7.19 -16.03 12.91
CA ILE A 171 8.65 -16.02 12.93
C ILE A 171 9.10 -17.45 13.22
N GLY A 172 9.97 -18.00 12.38
CA GLY A 172 10.32 -19.41 12.40
C GLY A 172 9.13 -20.34 12.08
N VAL A 173 9.22 -21.58 12.56
CA VAL A 173 8.20 -22.61 12.37
C VAL A 173 7.61 -23.04 13.72
N PRO A 174 6.35 -22.68 14.04
CA PRO A 174 5.69 -23.11 15.27
C PRO A 174 5.42 -24.62 15.25
N LYS A 175 5.39 -25.25 16.44
CA LYS A 175 5.24 -26.71 16.59
C LYS A 175 3.96 -27.24 15.91
N ASP A 176 2.87 -26.48 15.99
CA ASP A 176 1.55 -26.84 15.44
C ASP A 176 1.56 -26.93 13.91
N VAL A 177 2.46 -26.20 13.26
CA VAL A 177 2.54 -26.09 11.80
C VAL A 177 3.62 -26.99 11.21
N LYS A 178 4.50 -27.57 12.03
CA LYS A 178 5.52 -28.54 11.59
C LYS A 178 4.98 -29.78 10.88
N PRO A 179 3.86 -30.41 11.31
CA PRO A 179 3.36 -31.61 10.63
C PRO A 179 2.67 -31.30 9.29
N LEU A 180 2.35 -30.04 9.03
CA LEU A 180 1.74 -29.62 7.77
C LEU A 180 2.81 -29.45 6.69
N GLY A 181 2.52 -29.95 5.48
CA GLY A 181 3.40 -29.80 4.32
C GLY A 181 3.65 -28.33 3.99
N LYS A 182 4.92 -27.96 3.80
CA LYS A 182 5.33 -26.60 3.45
C LYS A 182 5.33 -26.44 1.93
N ILE A 183 4.64 -25.41 1.45
CA ILE A 183 4.61 -25.07 0.04
C ILE A 183 5.55 -23.89 -0.19
N GLN A 184 6.42 -24.01 -1.18
CA GLN A 184 7.21 -22.91 -1.70
C GLN A 184 6.65 -22.47 -3.05
N LEU A 185 6.58 -21.16 -3.27
CA LEU A 185 6.09 -20.60 -4.52
C LEU A 185 7.28 -20.29 -5.43
N GLU A 186 7.56 -21.15 -6.41
CA GLU A 186 8.72 -20.99 -7.31
C GLU A 186 8.78 -19.61 -8.00
N LYS A 187 7.62 -19.04 -8.33
CA LYS A 187 7.51 -17.74 -9.02
C LYS A 187 8.01 -16.55 -8.17
N THR A 188 8.08 -16.70 -6.84
CA THR A 188 8.40 -15.60 -5.92
C THR A 188 9.80 -15.72 -5.33
N LYS A 189 10.52 -16.81 -5.61
CA LYS A 189 11.92 -17.00 -5.21
C LYS A 189 12.84 -15.94 -5.82
N ILE A 190 13.94 -15.69 -5.10
CA ILE A 190 15.03 -14.87 -5.58
C ILE A 190 15.65 -15.47 -6.84
N ARG A 191 16.06 -14.59 -7.77
CA ARG A 191 16.81 -14.97 -8.98
C ARG A 191 18.26 -14.46 -9.01
N LYS A 192 18.59 -13.42 -8.24
CA LYS A 192 19.93 -12.82 -8.21
C LYS A 192 20.71 -13.27 -6.97
N SER A 193 21.97 -12.89 -6.86
CA SER A 193 22.78 -13.18 -5.67
C SER A 193 22.18 -12.58 -4.40
N SER A 194 22.34 -13.29 -3.27
CA SER A 194 21.82 -12.90 -1.95
C SER A 194 22.31 -11.51 -1.48
N ALA A 195 23.50 -11.08 -1.92
CA ALA A 195 24.09 -9.78 -1.58
C ALA A 195 23.25 -8.57 -2.05
N LEU A 196 22.38 -8.75 -3.04
CA LEU A 196 21.48 -7.70 -3.54
C LEU A 196 20.14 -7.65 -2.80
N TYR A 197 19.97 -8.51 -1.80
CA TYR A 197 18.77 -8.60 -0.98
C TYR A 197 19.11 -8.34 0.48
N THR A 198 18.10 -7.90 1.21
CA THR A 198 18.17 -7.76 2.67
C THR A 198 17.04 -8.58 3.27
N SER A 199 17.36 -9.39 4.27
CA SER A 199 16.35 -10.16 4.98
C SER A 199 15.45 -9.25 5.82
N VAL A 200 14.16 -9.60 5.94
CA VAL A 200 13.22 -8.86 6.81
C VAL A 200 13.65 -8.98 8.27
N GLY A 201 14.25 -10.10 8.67
CA GLY A 201 14.84 -10.27 10.00
C GLY A 201 15.97 -9.27 10.28
N GLU A 202 16.89 -9.07 9.33
CA GLU A 202 17.91 -8.03 9.45
C GLU A 202 17.29 -6.64 9.52
N LEU A 203 16.36 -6.32 8.63
CA LEU A 203 15.66 -5.04 8.66
C LEU A 203 15.06 -4.77 10.04
N GLY A 204 14.34 -5.76 10.59
CA GLY A 204 13.77 -5.73 11.93
C GLY A 204 14.80 -5.32 12.99
N ARG A 205 15.95 -6.00 13.02
CA ARG A 205 17.04 -5.71 13.97
C ARG A 205 17.52 -4.25 13.90
N TYR A 206 17.66 -3.68 12.71
CA TYR A 206 18.10 -2.28 12.55
C TYR A 206 17.02 -1.25 12.93
N VAL A 207 15.75 -1.66 12.94
CA VAL A 207 14.62 -0.77 13.25
C VAL A 207 14.12 -0.97 14.69
N GLY A 208 14.89 -1.68 15.53
CA GLY A 208 14.59 -1.84 16.96
C GLY A 208 13.76 -3.07 17.31
N TRP A 209 13.78 -4.12 16.48
CA TRP A 209 13.33 -5.45 16.89
C TRP A 209 14.50 -6.17 17.59
N HIS A 210 14.33 -6.39 18.90
CA HIS A 210 15.23 -7.15 19.76
C HIS A 210 14.55 -8.44 20.21
#